data_AF-A0A2D9QBE3-F1
#
_entry.id   AF-A0A2D9QBE3-F1
#
_cell.length_a   1.000
_cell.length_b   1.000
_cell.length_c   1.000
_cell.angle_alpha   90.00
_cell.angle_beta   90.00
_cell.angle_gamma   90.00
#
_symmetry.space_group_name_H-M   'P 1'
#
loop_
_entity.id
_entity.type
_entity.pdbx_description
1 polymer ?
#
loop_
_entity_poly.entity_id
_entity_poly.type
_entity_poly.pdbx_seq_one_letter_code
_entity_poly.pdbx_strand_id
1 'polypeptide(L)'
;MKNILILFALITCGVCLAQNDEAYVDSLVSEKFAELESQQNKEYFSRKDYCKGKVMIFTLPNGEVCTSRTTYYAVYVFWRESENTYKLQKFDNCGSFRPLTIERNSHFKNLLSKVEILKSEVVKPFKAENIEDHPTGNMTVKSCHKEFKFALNGDKFEKKYDEFDLEKESTYRNLNAEYNNSLNLVKLSNHISEIVDKHEESGNFYRER
;
A
#
# COMPACT_ATOMS: atom_id res chain seq x y z
N MET A 1 17.40 -10.85 44.43
CA MET A 1 17.81 -10.10 43.21
C MET A 1 17.55 -10.85 41.90
N LYS A 2 17.79 -12.17 41.82
CA LYS A 2 17.53 -13.00 40.61
C LYS A 2 16.07 -12.91 40.10
N ASN A 3 15.10 -12.89 41.00
CA ASN A 3 13.67 -12.81 40.63
C ASN A 3 13.27 -11.41 40.11
N ILE A 4 13.97 -10.34 40.51
CA ILE A 4 13.71 -8.97 40.02
C ILE A 4 14.28 -8.78 38.61
N LEU A 5 15.45 -9.38 38.34
CA LEU A 5 16.06 -9.40 37.00
C LEU A 5 15.19 -10.14 35.98
N ILE A 6 14.57 -11.26 36.37
CA ILE A 6 13.63 -12.01 35.52
C ILE A 6 12.37 -11.18 35.24
N LEU A 7 11.84 -10.46 36.24
CA LEU A 7 10.69 -9.59 36.07
C LEU A 7 11.01 -8.40 35.14
N PHE A 8 12.19 -7.79 35.28
CA PHE A 8 12.64 -6.72 34.39
C PHE A 8 12.88 -7.20 32.95
N ALA A 9 13.42 -8.40 32.76
CA ALA A 9 13.56 -9.02 31.44
C ALA A 9 12.21 -9.31 30.79
N LEU A 10 11.22 -9.80 31.55
CA LEU A 10 9.86 -10.04 31.05
C LEU A 10 9.14 -8.75 30.65
N ILE A 11 9.28 -7.68 31.45
CA ILE A 11 8.68 -6.37 31.16
C ILE A 11 9.33 -5.74 29.92
N THR A 12 10.65 -5.81 29.78
CA THR A 12 11.34 -5.24 28.60
C THR A 12 11.05 -6.01 27.31
N CYS A 13 10.92 -7.35 27.37
CA CYS A 13 10.45 -8.14 26.21
C CYS A 13 9.00 -7.80 25.83
N GLY A 14 8.11 -7.54 26.80
CA GLY A 14 6.71 -7.18 26.52
C GLY A 14 6.54 -5.85 25.80
N VAL A 15 7.38 -4.85 26.13
CA VAL A 15 7.31 -3.51 25.50
C VAL A 15 7.86 -3.52 24.06
N CYS A 16 8.81 -4.40 23.74
CA CYS A 16 9.34 -4.53 22.37
C CYS A 16 8.36 -5.17 21.38
N LEU A 17 7.38 -5.94 21.87
CA LEU A 17 6.37 -6.62 21.04
C LEU A 17 5.14 -5.75 20.75
N ALA A 18 5.04 -4.56 21.35
CA ALA A 18 3.89 -3.66 21.19
C ALA A 18 4.06 -2.61 20.07
N GLN A 19 5.02 -2.79 19.15
CA GLN A 19 5.27 -1.84 18.08
C GLN A 19 4.97 -2.47 16.72
N ASN A 20 3.86 -2.07 16.13
CA ASN A 20 3.39 -2.60 14.86
C ASN A 20 4.17 -1.97 13.70
N ASP A 21 5.15 -2.71 13.17
CA ASP A 21 5.96 -2.34 12.02
C ASP A 21 5.47 -3.02 10.73
N GLU A 22 6.27 -2.96 9.66
CA GLU A 22 5.93 -3.56 8.38
C GLU A 22 5.64 -5.06 8.50
N ALA A 23 6.41 -5.78 9.32
CA ALA A 23 6.26 -7.23 9.49
C ALA A 23 4.92 -7.60 10.12
N TYR A 24 4.42 -6.76 11.04
CA TYR A 24 3.06 -6.92 11.58
C TYR A 24 2.01 -6.81 10.46
N VAL A 25 2.07 -5.77 9.63
CA VAL A 25 1.12 -5.58 8.52
C VAL A 25 1.21 -6.72 7.50
N ASP A 26 2.44 -7.10 7.14
CA ASP A 26 2.69 -8.21 6.21
C ASP A 26 2.13 -9.53 6.73
N SER A 27 2.15 -9.77 8.05
CA SER A 27 1.57 -10.97 8.65
C SER A 27 0.04 -11.02 8.47
N LEU A 28 -0.67 -9.91 8.71
CA LEU A 28 -2.12 -9.81 8.52
C LEU A 28 -2.50 -10.02 7.05
N VAL A 29 -1.75 -9.40 6.14
CA VAL A 29 -1.98 -9.52 4.69
C VAL A 29 -1.68 -10.95 4.22
N SER A 30 -0.65 -11.59 4.77
CA SER A 30 -0.30 -12.99 4.43
C SER A 30 -1.37 -13.97 4.88
N GLU A 31 -1.96 -13.77 6.07
CA GLU A 31 -3.12 -14.55 6.52
C GLU A 31 -4.29 -14.37 5.56
N LYS A 32 -4.58 -13.13 5.15
CA LYS A 32 -5.64 -12.86 4.17
C LYS A 32 -5.37 -13.53 2.82
N PHE A 33 -4.13 -13.49 2.33
CA PHE A 33 -3.77 -14.19 1.10
C PHE A 33 -3.91 -15.71 1.23
N ALA A 34 -3.54 -16.30 2.37
CA ALA A 34 -3.74 -17.73 2.59
C ALA A 34 -5.23 -18.12 2.54
N GLU A 35 -6.12 -17.29 3.11
CA GLU A 35 -7.58 -17.46 2.99
C GLU A 35 -8.02 -17.43 1.53
N LEU A 36 -7.61 -16.41 0.77
CA LEU A 36 -7.98 -16.25 -0.65
C LEU A 36 -7.41 -17.37 -1.54
N GLU A 37 -6.22 -17.88 -1.22
CA GLU A 37 -5.57 -18.95 -1.95
C GLU A 37 -6.31 -20.30 -1.85
N SER A 38 -7.13 -20.47 -0.80
CA SER A 38 -7.98 -21.64 -0.61
C SER A 38 -9.26 -21.63 -1.45
N GLN A 39 -9.60 -20.49 -2.06
CA GLN A 39 -10.82 -20.32 -2.87
C GLN A 39 -10.64 -20.85 -4.30
N GLN A 40 -11.73 -21.32 -4.89
CA GLN A 40 -11.75 -21.72 -6.31
C GLN A 40 -11.72 -20.48 -7.21
N ASN A 41 -10.93 -20.51 -8.29
CA ASN A 41 -10.77 -19.39 -9.24
C ASN A 41 -10.32 -18.07 -8.58
N LYS A 42 -9.33 -18.15 -7.69
CA LYS A 42 -8.76 -17.00 -6.99
C LYS A 42 -8.28 -15.92 -7.96
N GLU A 43 -8.91 -14.75 -7.86
CA GLU A 43 -8.47 -13.52 -8.48
C GLU A 43 -8.40 -12.44 -7.41
N TYR A 44 -7.18 -12.04 -7.06
CA TYR A 44 -6.95 -10.99 -6.08
C TYR A 44 -5.69 -10.22 -6.41
N PHE A 45 -5.60 -9.03 -5.84
CA PHE A 45 -4.39 -8.24 -5.87
C PHE A 45 -4.35 -7.32 -4.65
N SER A 46 -3.19 -6.75 -4.36
CA SER A 46 -3.06 -5.74 -3.33
C SER A 46 -2.27 -4.54 -3.80
N ARG A 47 -2.46 -3.42 -3.09
CA ARG A 47 -1.60 -2.25 -3.14
C ARG A 47 -1.19 -1.89 -1.72
N LYS A 48 0.12 -1.88 -1.45
CA LYS A 48 0.73 -1.35 -0.22
C LYS A 48 1.22 0.07 -0.52
N ASP A 49 0.77 1.02 0.28
CA ASP A 49 1.14 2.43 0.23
C ASP A 49 1.95 2.78 1.50
N TYR A 50 3.10 3.44 1.34
CA TYR A 50 3.88 3.94 2.47
C TYR A 50 4.79 5.10 2.07
N CYS A 51 5.07 6.00 3.01
CA CYS A 51 6.08 7.04 2.83
C CYS A 51 7.13 6.90 3.92
N LYS A 52 8.40 6.74 3.54
CA LYS A 52 9.49 6.50 4.49
C LYS A 52 9.53 7.60 5.56
N GLY A 53 9.51 7.20 6.83
CA GLY A 53 9.57 8.12 7.97
C GLY A 53 8.24 8.77 8.35
N LYS A 54 7.14 8.48 7.65
CA LYS A 54 5.81 8.98 8.03
C LYS A 54 5.22 8.11 9.14
N VAL A 55 5.18 8.64 10.37
CA VAL A 55 4.53 8.00 11.51
C VAL A 55 3.09 8.49 11.65
N MET A 56 2.16 7.58 11.96
CA MET A 56 0.75 7.88 12.20
C MET A 56 0.33 7.37 13.58
N ILE A 57 -0.52 8.14 14.27
CA ILE A 57 -1.09 7.81 15.58
C ILE A 57 -2.61 7.77 15.43
N PHE A 58 -3.23 6.71 15.93
CA PHE A 58 -4.67 6.49 15.89
C PHE A 58 -5.21 6.17 17.28
N THR A 59 -6.40 6.66 17.59
CA THR A 59 -7.19 6.19 18.73
C THR A 59 -8.12 5.09 18.24
N LEU A 60 -7.98 3.89 18.78
CA LEU A 60 -8.77 2.71 18.45
C LEU A 60 -10.18 2.81 19.06
N PRO A 61 -11.17 2.02 18.55
CA PRO A 61 -12.54 2.04 19.07
C PRO A 61 -12.65 1.69 20.56
N ASN A 62 -11.71 0.90 21.09
CA ASN A 62 -11.63 0.54 22.51
C ASN A 62 -10.96 1.63 23.38
N GLY A 63 -10.53 2.76 22.78
CA GLY A 63 -9.84 3.86 23.44
C GLY A 63 -8.33 3.71 23.53
N GLU A 64 -7.76 2.58 23.11
CA GLU A 64 -6.31 2.39 23.06
C GLU A 64 -5.66 3.25 21.98
N VAL A 65 -4.42 3.68 22.20
CA VAL A 65 -3.65 4.42 21.22
C VAL A 65 -2.74 3.46 20.48
N CYS A 66 -2.84 3.46 19.15
CA CYS A 66 -1.94 2.73 18.26
C CYS A 66 -1.06 3.69 17.47
N THR A 67 0.21 3.36 17.31
CA THR A 67 1.18 4.17 16.56
C THR A 67 1.98 3.28 15.61
N SER A 68 2.24 3.76 14.39
CA SER A 68 3.12 3.05 13.47
C SER A 68 4.59 3.18 13.90
N ARG A 69 5.35 2.10 13.77
CA ARG A 69 6.79 2.11 14.08
C ARG A 69 7.57 2.65 12.88
N THR A 70 8.12 3.86 13.00
CA THR A 70 8.95 4.57 11.99
C THR A 70 8.26 4.95 10.68
N THR A 71 7.44 4.06 10.11
CA THR A 71 6.74 4.24 8.84
C THR A 71 5.35 3.62 8.96
N TYR A 72 4.34 4.37 8.53
CA TYR A 72 2.98 3.90 8.35
C TYR A 72 2.84 3.18 7.01
N TYR A 73 2.30 1.97 7.06
CA TYR A 73 1.96 1.13 5.93
C TYR A 73 0.45 0.95 5.90
N ALA A 74 -0.15 1.18 4.74
CA ALA A 74 -1.53 0.82 4.45
C ALA A 74 -1.56 -0.16 3.29
N VAL A 75 -2.15 -1.33 3.49
CA VAL A 75 -2.31 -2.35 2.45
C VAL A 75 -3.79 -2.51 2.13
N TYR A 76 -4.12 -2.36 0.87
CA TYR A 76 -5.47 -2.54 0.33
C TYR A 76 -5.50 -3.83 -0.46
N VAL A 77 -6.24 -4.83 0.03
CA VAL A 77 -6.42 -6.12 -0.63
C VAL A 77 -7.77 -6.15 -1.34
N PHE A 78 -7.73 -6.50 -2.61
CA PHE A 78 -8.88 -6.59 -3.49
C PHE A 78 -9.05 -8.04 -3.96
N TRP A 79 -10.24 -8.60 -3.84
CA TRP A 79 -10.53 -9.92 -4.42
C TRP A 79 -11.90 -9.95 -5.06
N ARG A 80 -12.01 -10.77 -6.10
CA ARG A 80 -13.26 -10.94 -6.83
C ARG A 80 -14.25 -11.74 -5.98
N GLU A 81 -15.43 -11.17 -5.76
CA GLU A 81 -16.54 -11.88 -5.09
C GLU A 81 -17.54 -12.43 -6.11
N SER A 82 -17.82 -11.67 -7.17
CA SER A 82 -18.71 -12.08 -8.25
C SER A 82 -18.21 -11.56 -9.61
N GLU A 83 -19.00 -11.68 -10.68
CA GLU A 83 -18.62 -11.11 -11.98
C GLU A 83 -18.39 -9.59 -11.92
N ASN A 84 -19.23 -8.89 -11.16
CA ASN A 84 -19.32 -7.43 -11.16
C ASN A 84 -18.92 -6.79 -9.82
N THR A 85 -18.52 -7.57 -8.83
CA THR A 85 -18.15 -7.06 -7.50
C THR A 85 -16.78 -7.55 -7.07
N TYR A 86 -16.04 -6.64 -6.44
CA TYR A 86 -14.85 -6.95 -5.68
C TYR A 86 -15.12 -6.64 -4.21
N LYS A 87 -14.43 -7.36 -3.33
CA LYS A 87 -14.23 -6.89 -1.96
C LYS A 87 -12.95 -6.08 -1.89
N LEU A 88 -12.96 -5.08 -1.02
CA LEU A 88 -11.81 -4.28 -0.62
C LEU A 88 -11.66 -4.40 0.90
N GLN A 89 -10.49 -4.79 1.35
CA GLN A 89 -10.13 -4.79 2.77
C GLN A 89 -8.83 -4.00 2.97
N LYS A 90 -8.86 -3.07 3.93
CA LYS A 90 -7.68 -2.31 4.35
C LYS A 90 -7.02 -3.02 5.53
N PHE A 91 -5.70 -2.98 5.56
CA PHE A 91 -4.84 -3.39 6.67
C PHE A 91 -3.85 -2.26 6.91
N ASP A 92 -3.54 -1.97 8.16
CA ASP A 92 -2.45 -1.04 8.48
C ASP A 92 -1.73 -1.46 9.75
N ASN A 93 -0.78 -0.63 10.21
CA ASN A 93 -0.06 -0.86 11.46
C ASN A 93 -0.98 -0.99 12.69
N CYS A 94 -2.27 -0.72 12.60
CA CYS A 94 -3.20 -0.80 13.70
C CYS A 94 -4.25 -1.91 13.53
N GLY A 95 -4.02 -2.82 12.59
CA GLY A 95 -4.85 -4.00 12.38
C GLY A 95 -5.65 -3.97 11.09
N SER A 96 -6.63 -4.86 11.03
CA SER A 96 -7.49 -5.07 9.87
C SER A 96 -8.73 -4.19 9.92
N PHE A 97 -9.27 -3.87 8.75
CA PHE A 97 -10.59 -3.27 8.60
C PHE A 97 -11.57 -4.31 8.08
N ARG A 98 -12.86 -4.06 8.30
CA ARG A 98 -13.92 -4.90 7.73
C ARG A 98 -13.90 -4.78 6.20
N PRO A 99 -14.10 -5.89 5.47
CA PRO A 99 -14.24 -5.84 4.02
C PRO A 99 -15.45 -5.01 3.61
N LEU A 100 -15.29 -4.19 2.58
CA LEU A 100 -16.39 -3.50 1.92
C LEU A 100 -16.54 -4.01 0.48
N THR A 101 -17.76 -3.92 -0.07
CA THR A 101 -18.02 -4.27 -1.46
C THR A 101 -17.83 -3.06 -2.35
N ILE A 102 -17.08 -3.23 -3.45
CA ILE A 102 -16.94 -2.24 -4.50
C ILE A 102 -17.52 -2.78 -5.82
N GLU A 103 -18.17 -1.90 -6.56
CA GLU A 103 -18.64 -2.21 -7.91
C GLU A 103 -17.47 -2.17 -8.90
N ARG A 104 -17.42 -3.19 -9.76
CA ARG A 104 -16.43 -3.28 -10.83
C ARG A 104 -16.92 -2.50 -12.04
N ASN A 105 -16.61 -1.21 -12.10
CA ASN A 105 -16.88 -0.43 -13.30
C ASN A 105 -16.08 -0.95 -14.52
N SER A 106 -16.53 -0.59 -15.72
CA SER A 106 -15.94 -1.05 -16.98
C SER A 106 -14.47 -0.65 -17.14
N HIS A 107 -14.08 0.51 -16.61
CA HIS A 107 -12.70 1.00 -16.66
C HIS A 107 -11.75 0.13 -15.82
N PHE A 108 -12.13 -0.16 -14.58
CA PHE A 108 -11.39 -1.03 -13.67
C PHE A 108 -11.29 -2.46 -14.21
N LYS A 109 -12.38 -2.99 -14.78
CA LYS A 109 -12.38 -4.29 -15.49
C LYS A 109 -11.40 -4.30 -16.65
N ASN A 110 -11.37 -3.22 -17.45
CA ASN A 110 -10.44 -3.11 -18.58
C ASN A 110 -8.98 -3.10 -18.13
N LEU A 111 -8.63 -2.32 -17.12
CA LEU A 111 -7.26 -2.24 -16.61
C LEU A 111 -6.77 -3.60 -16.09
N LEU A 112 -7.57 -4.28 -15.26
CA LEU A 112 -7.19 -5.58 -14.69
C LEU A 112 -7.14 -6.71 -15.74
N SER A 113 -7.84 -6.57 -16.88
CA SER A 113 -7.77 -7.57 -17.96
C SER A 113 -6.44 -7.57 -18.72
N LYS A 114 -5.65 -6.49 -18.62
CA LYS A 114 -4.39 -6.31 -19.35
C LYS A 114 -3.19 -6.86 -18.59
N VAL A 115 -3.26 -8.11 -18.14
CA VAL A 115 -2.26 -8.75 -17.27
C VAL A 115 -0.84 -8.65 -17.85
N GLU A 116 -0.65 -8.99 -19.13
CA GLU A 116 0.67 -8.92 -19.79
C GLU A 116 1.24 -7.50 -19.87
N ILE A 117 0.37 -6.50 -20.04
CA ILE A 117 0.80 -5.10 -20.04
C ILE A 117 1.21 -4.69 -18.62
N LEU A 118 0.39 -4.99 -17.61
CA LEU A 118 0.73 -4.71 -16.20
C LEU A 118 2.05 -5.39 -15.79
N LYS A 119 2.28 -6.61 -16.26
CA LYS A 119 3.49 -7.41 -16.00
C LYS A 119 4.73 -6.87 -16.71
N SER A 120 4.60 -6.25 -17.88
CA SER A 120 5.72 -5.71 -18.66
C SER A 120 6.04 -4.24 -18.38
N GLU A 121 5.07 -3.44 -17.94
CA GLU A 121 5.27 -2.02 -17.66
C GLU A 121 6.22 -1.80 -16.48
N VAL A 122 7.08 -0.78 -16.62
CA VAL A 122 8.05 -0.37 -15.61
C VAL A 122 8.03 1.15 -15.52
N VAL A 123 7.83 1.68 -14.32
CA VAL A 123 7.99 3.11 -14.04
C VAL A 123 9.47 3.43 -14.10
N LYS A 124 9.84 4.42 -14.92
CA LYS A 124 11.22 4.88 -15.04
C LYS A 124 11.55 5.85 -13.92
N PRO A 125 12.75 5.80 -13.34
CA PRO A 125 13.13 6.73 -12.29
C PRO A 125 13.11 8.19 -12.77
N PHE A 126 12.93 9.13 -11.86
CA PHE A 126 13.02 10.57 -12.14
C PHE A 126 14.30 10.91 -12.92
N LYS A 127 14.15 11.66 -14.01
CA LYS A 127 15.27 12.13 -14.85
C LYS A 127 15.16 13.63 -15.07
N ALA A 128 16.01 14.40 -14.38
CA ALA A 128 16.08 15.85 -14.52
C ALA A 128 16.47 16.28 -15.94
N GLU A 129 15.78 17.30 -16.45
CA GLU A 129 16.23 18.09 -17.60
C GLU A 129 17.17 19.21 -17.11
N ASN A 130 18.40 19.22 -17.62
CA ASN A 130 19.41 20.26 -17.39
C ASN A 130 19.78 20.46 -15.91
N ILE A 131 20.53 19.51 -15.36
CA ILE A 131 21.14 19.64 -14.02
C ILE A 131 22.18 20.76 -14.09
N GLU A 132 22.01 21.79 -13.27
CA GLU A 132 22.99 22.85 -13.11
C GLU A 132 24.26 22.31 -12.41
N ASP A 133 25.45 22.67 -12.90
CA ASP A 133 26.75 22.17 -12.38
C ASP A 133 27.13 22.74 -10.99
N HIS A 134 26.18 23.38 -10.30
CA HIS A 134 26.38 24.00 -8.99
C HIS A 134 25.29 23.52 -8.02
N PRO A 135 25.58 23.45 -6.71
CA PRO A 135 24.62 22.96 -5.74
C PRO A 135 23.38 23.85 -5.71
N THR A 136 22.31 23.41 -6.35
CA THR A 136 20.97 23.96 -6.15
C THR A 136 20.45 23.52 -4.78
N GLY A 137 19.66 24.37 -4.11
CA GLY A 137 19.18 24.15 -2.75
C GLY A 137 18.43 22.82 -2.54
N ASN A 138 18.04 22.55 -1.28
CA ASN A 138 17.42 21.29 -0.87
C ASN A 138 16.26 20.86 -1.79
N MET A 139 16.42 19.71 -2.46
CA MET A 139 15.33 19.06 -3.19
C MET A 139 14.43 18.36 -2.18
N THR A 140 13.13 18.72 -2.15
CA THR A 140 12.17 18.01 -1.31
C THR A 140 11.80 16.70 -2.00
N VAL A 141 12.42 15.60 -1.60
CA VAL A 141 12.05 14.26 -2.09
C VAL A 141 11.04 13.65 -1.13
N LYS A 142 9.80 13.50 -1.58
CA LYS A 142 8.80 12.69 -0.88
C LYS A 142 8.99 11.24 -1.30
N SER A 143 9.67 10.44 -0.47
CA SER A 143 9.89 9.01 -0.76
C SER A 143 8.66 8.19 -0.38
N CYS A 144 7.60 8.37 -1.15
CA CYS A 144 6.34 7.63 -1.06
C CYS A 144 6.34 6.52 -2.11
N HIS A 145 6.00 5.30 -1.70
CA HIS A 145 6.14 4.09 -2.50
C HIS A 145 4.79 3.42 -2.62
N LYS A 146 4.58 2.80 -3.78
CA LYS A 146 3.45 1.91 -4.03
C LYS A 146 3.98 0.55 -4.45
N GLU A 147 3.57 -0.49 -3.73
CA GLU A 147 3.90 -1.87 -4.05
C GLU A 147 2.63 -2.66 -4.35
N PHE A 148 2.64 -3.41 -5.44
CA PHE A 148 1.53 -4.23 -5.87
C PHE A 148 1.92 -5.70 -5.87
N LYS A 149 0.99 -6.54 -5.43
CA LYS A 149 1.05 -7.99 -5.62
C LYS A 149 -0.19 -8.42 -6.37
N PHE A 150 -0.03 -9.15 -7.46
CA PHE A 150 -1.13 -9.62 -8.30
C PHE A 150 -1.20 -11.14 -8.27
N ALA A 151 -2.42 -11.68 -8.22
CA ALA A 151 -2.77 -13.06 -8.51
C ALA A 151 -4.00 -13.02 -9.45
N LEU A 152 -3.75 -12.87 -10.76
CA LEU A 152 -4.77 -12.66 -11.79
C LEU A 152 -4.59 -13.69 -12.91
N ASN A 153 -5.69 -14.31 -13.39
CA ASN A 153 -5.65 -15.31 -14.46
C ASN A 153 -4.64 -16.47 -14.24
N GLY A 154 -4.33 -16.81 -12.99
CA GLY A 154 -3.32 -17.81 -12.64
C GLY A 154 -1.87 -17.30 -12.61
N ASP A 155 -1.60 -16.09 -13.12
CA ASP A 155 -0.31 -15.43 -13.01
C ASP A 155 -0.15 -14.76 -11.64
N LYS A 156 1.07 -14.86 -11.08
CA LYS A 156 1.50 -14.10 -9.91
C LYS A 156 2.70 -13.22 -10.24
N PHE A 157 2.61 -11.94 -9.93
CA PHE A 157 3.70 -10.99 -10.16
C PHE A 157 3.60 -9.78 -9.23
N GLU A 158 4.71 -9.09 -9.07
CA GLU A 158 4.81 -7.91 -8.20
C GLU A 158 5.28 -6.69 -9.00
N LYS A 159 4.86 -5.51 -8.55
CA LYS A 159 5.29 -4.23 -9.09
C LYS A 159 5.56 -3.25 -7.98
N LYS A 160 6.49 -2.33 -8.20
CA LYS A 160 6.73 -1.23 -7.27
C LYS A 160 7.23 0.01 -8.00
N TYR A 161 6.94 1.18 -7.45
CA TYR A 161 7.50 2.44 -7.91
C TYR A 161 7.45 3.50 -6.81
N ASP A 162 8.30 4.53 -6.94
CA ASP A 162 8.27 5.73 -6.10
C ASP A 162 7.34 6.78 -6.76
N GLU A 163 6.48 7.41 -5.98
CA GLU A 163 5.58 8.46 -6.47
C GLU A 163 6.36 9.67 -7.01
N PHE A 164 7.56 9.92 -6.49
CA PHE A 164 8.45 10.97 -6.99
C PHE A 164 8.81 10.78 -8.47
N ASP A 165 8.84 9.53 -8.96
CA ASP A 165 9.11 9.24 -10.37
C ASP A 165 7.98 9.69 -11.31
N LEU A 166 6.79 9.94 -10.76
CA LEU A 166 5.62 10.41 -11.51
C LEU A 166 5.52 11.95 -11.56
N GLU A 167 6.24 12.66 -10.68
CA GLU A 167 6.18 14.11 -10.59
C GLU A 167 6.69 14.74 -11.90
N LYS A 168 5.92 15.70 -12.44
CA LYS A 168 6.32 16.43 -13.67
C LYS A 168 7.50 17.35 -13.40
N GLU A 169 7.49 17.99 -12.25
CA GLU A 169 8.48 18.96 -11.81
C GLU A 169 8.63 18.84 -10.30
N SER A 170 9.87 18.91 -9.82
CA SER A 170 10.20 19.08 -8.41
C SER A 170 11.07 20.33 -8.27
N THR A 171 12.39 20.17 -8.45
CA THR A 171 13.35 21.26 -8.72
C THR A 171 13.66 21.36 -10.21
N TYR A 172 13.67 20.23 -10.90
CA TYR A 172 13.90 20.13 -12.35
C TYR A 172 12.70 19.46 -13.02
N ARG A 173 12.54 19.71 -14.32
CA ARG A 173 11.56 19.00 -15.14
C ARG A 173 11.95 17.53 -15.25
N ASN A 174 11.00 16.63 -15.03
CA ASN A 174 11.18 15.19 -15.15
C ASN A 174 10.90 14.72 -16.59
N LEU A 175 11.95 14.32 -17.30
CA LEU A 175 11.87 13.82 -18.68
C LEU A 175 11.06 12.51 -18.82
N ASN A 176 10.88 11.76 -17.73
CA ASN A 176 10.15 10.49 -17.74
C ASN A 176 8.67 10.63 -17.31
N ALA A 177 8.25 11.79 -16.79
CA ALA A 177 6.93 11.95 -16.19
C ALA A 177 5.79 11.63 -17.16
N GLU A 178 5.84 12.13 -18.40
CA GLU A 178 4.78 11.88 -19.39
C GLU A 178 4.64 10.39 -19.70
N TYR A 179 5.77 9.72 -19.97
CA TYR A 179 5.81 8.28 -20.19
C TYR A 179 5.23 7.52 -18.98
N ASN A 180 5.70 7.83 -17.77
CA ASN A 180 5.26 7.16 -16.55
C ASN A 180 3.76 7.33 -16.29
N ASN A 181 3.24 8.56 -16.43
CA ASN A 181 1.81 8.85 -16.23
C ASN A 181 0.91 8.21 -17.31
N SER A 182 1.47 7.76 -18.43
CA SER A 182 0.72 7.08 -19.49
C SER A 182 0.50 5.58 -19.23
N LEU A 183 1.25 4.97 -18.31
CA LEU A 183 1.25 3.53 -18.02
C LEU A 183 -0.10 3.05 -17.46
N ASN A 184 -0.52 1.82 -17.82
CA ASN A 184 -1.74 1.19 -17.29
C ASN A 184 -1.61 0.90 -15.79
N LEU A 185 -0.42 0.54 -15.30
CA LEU A 185 -0.14 0.36 -13.87
C LEU A 185 -0.41 1.65 -13.09
N VAL A 186 0.02 2.81 -13.62
CA VAL A 186 -0.20 4.12 -12.98
C VAL A 186 -1.67 4.52 -13.05
N LYS A 187 -2.35 4.28 -14.19
CA LYS A 187 -3.80 4.50 -14.31
C LYS A 187 -4.60 3.64 -13.32
N LEU A 188 -4.24 2.37 -13.16
CA LEU A 188 -4.84 1.48 -12.17
C LEU A 188 -4.59 2.00 -10.75
N SER A 189 -3.38 2.42 -10.44
CA SER A 189 -3.05 3.02 -9.15
C SER A 189 -3.88 4.26 -8.84
N ASN A 190 -4.02 5.17 -9.80
CA ASN A 190 -4.83 6.37 -9.63
C ASN A 190 -6.29 6.03 -9.39
N HIS A 191 -6.83 5.07 -10.14
CA HIS A 191 -8.20 4.62 -9.94
C HIS A 191 -8.42 3.95 -8.57
N ILE A 192 -7.44 3.17 -8.09
CA ILE A 192 -7.49 2.61 -6.73
C ILE A 192 -7.45 3.74 -5.69
N SER A 193 -6.66 4.79 -5.91
CA SER A 193 -6.65 5.96 -5.02
C SER A 193 -8.02 6.64 -4.98
N GLU A 194 -8.67 6.87 -6.12
CA GLU A 194 -10.03 7.44 -6.15
C GLU A 194 -11.03 6.59 -5.34
N ILE A 195 -10.96 5.26 -5.44
CA ILE A 195 -11.81 4.35 -4.66
C ILE A 195 -11.51 4.48 -3.17
N VAL A 196 -10.23 4.39 -2.80
CA VAL A 196 -9.79 4.46 -1.40
C VAL A 196 -10.17 5.80 -0.78
N ASP A 197 -9.82 6.92 -1.41
CA ASP A 197 -10.06 8.27 -0.91
C ASP A 197 -11.55 8.51 -0.68
N LYS A 198 -12.40 8.09 -1.63
CA LYS A 198 -13.86 8.15 -1.47
C LYS A 198 -14.34 7.39 -0.22
N HIS A 199 -13.79 6.21 0.06
CA HIS A 199 -14.18 5.41 1.22
C HIS A 199 -13.59 5.94 2.54
N GLU A 200 -12.39 6.51 2.53
CA GLU A 200 -11.80 7.20 3.69
C GLU A 200 -12.60 8.45 4.05
N GLU A 201 -12.90 9.32 3.07
CA GLU A 201 -13.68 10.56 3.26
C GLU A 201 -15.11 10.28 3.76
N SER A 202 -15.71 9.19 3.28
CA SER A 202 -17.04 8.76 3.72
C SER A 202 -17.03 8.02 5.07
N GLY A 203 -15.86 7.72 5.64
CA GLY A 203 -15.75 6.97 6.90
C GLY A 203 -16.17 5.50 6.80
N ASN A 204 -16.10 4.91 5.60
CA ASN A 204 -16.57 3.54 5.34
C ASN A 204 -15.58 2.45 5.79
N PHE A 205 -14.34 2.82 6.09
CA PHE A 205 -13.34 1.91 6.64
C PHE A 205 -13.54 1.74 8.15
N TYR A 206 -14.27 0.68 8.53
CA TYR A 206 -14.49 0.30 9.91
C TYR A 206 -13.45 -0.71 10.38
N ARG A 207 -12.67 -0.37 11.41
CA ARG A 207 -11.63 -1.24 11.95
C ARG A 207 -12.25 -2.48 12.61
N GLU A 208 -11.67 -3.65 12.38
CA GLU A 208 -11.94 -4.85 13.17
C GLU A 208 -11.30 -4.67 14.55
N ARG A 209 -12.02 -5.11 15.59
CA ARG A 209 -11.80 -4.72 16.99
C ARG A 209 -10.34 -4.59 17.42
#